data_AF-A0A7W0XXJ8-F1
#
_entry.id   AF-A0A7W0XXJ8-F1
#
_cell.length_a   1.000
_cell.length_b   1.000
_cell.length_c   1.000
_cell.angle_alpha   90.00
_cell.angle_beta   90.00
_cell.angle_gamma   90.00
#
_symmetry.space_group_name_H-M   'P 1'
#
loop_
_entity.id
_entity.type
_entity.pdbx_description
1 polymer ?
#
loop_
_entity_poly.entity_id
_entity_poly.type
_entity_poly.pdbx_seq_one_letter_code
_entity_poly.pdbx_strand_id
1 'polypeptide(L)' 'DEQLFYLRSRGIDEAEARRLVVHGFFADIIRKIGIPSVEGKLMEAVEAELAVNIGLPLSAPVEASGAR' A
#
# COMPACT_ATOMS: atom_id res chain seq x y z
N ASP A 1 -3.13 5.47 13.58
CA ASP A 1 -3.97 4.37 14.14
C ASP A 1 -5.38 4.32 13.57
N GLU A 2 -6.11 5.43 13.47
CA GLU A 2 -7.49 5.45 12.95
C GLU A 2 -7.64 4.88 11.52
N GLN A 3 -6.73 5.22 10.61
CA GLN A 3 -6.76 4.71 9.23
C GLN A 3 -6.55 3.19 9.16
N LEU A 4 -5.63 2.65 9.97
CA LEU A 4 -5.38 1.22 10.05
C LEU A 4 -6.61 0.50 10.63
N PHE A 5 -7.20 1.05 11.69
CA PHE A 5 -8.42 0.50 12.29
C PHE A 5 -9.60 0.50 11.31
N TYR A 6 -9.77 1.60 10.55
CA TYR A 6 -10.81 1.71 9.52
C TYR A 6 -10.65 0.64 8.44
N LEU A 7 -9.46 0.48 7.86
CA LEU A 7 -9.19 -0.54 6.83
C LEU A 7 -9.42 -1.96 7.36
N ARG A 8 -8.97 -2.25 8.58
CA ARG A 8 -9.19 -3.55 9.22
C ARG A 8 -10.65 -3.84 9.51
N SER A 9 -11.43 -2.84 9.94
CA SER A 9 -12.89 -2.98 10.14
C SER A 9 -13.65 -3.28 8.84
N ARG A 10 -13.03 -3.00 7.68
CA ARG A 10 -13.53 -3.33 6.35
C ARG A 10 -13.07 -4.71 5.87
N GLY A 11 -12.41 -5.48 6.73
CA GLY A 11 -11.93 -6.84 6.44
C GLY A 11 -10.58 -6.90 5.74
N ILE A 12 -9.83 -5.79 5.68
CA ILE A 12 -8.48 -5.78 5.12
C ILE A 12 -7.51 -6.34 6.16
N ASP A 13 -6.67 -7.28 5.74
CA ASP A 13 -5.62 -7.84 6.61
C ASP A 13 -4.69 -6.74 7.15
N GLU A 14 -4.14 -6.93 8.35
CA GLU A 14 -3.31 -5.92 8.98
C GLU A 14 -2.06 -5.56 8.15
N ALA A 15 -1.42 -6.55 7.51
CA ALA A 15 -0.24 -6.31 6.69
C ALA A 15 -0.60 -5.49 5.44
N GLU A 16 -1.71 -5.83 4.78
CA GLU A 16 -2.20 -5.09 3.61
C GLU A 16 -2.66 -3.68 3.99
N ALA A 17 -3.39 -3.53 5.11
CA ALA A 17 -3.83 -2.23 5.59
C ALA A 17 -2.63 -1.33 5.93
N ARG A 18 -1.57 -1.88 6.53
CA ARG A 18 -0.33 -1.16 6.81
C ARG A 18 0.37 -0.75 5.51
N ARG A 19 0.46 -1.64 4.53
CA ARG A 19 1.01 -1.35 3.20
C ARG A 19 0.29 -0.19 2.53
N LEU A 20 -1.06 -0.21 2.51
CA LEU A 20 -1.87 0.84 1.91
C LEU A 20 -1.67 2.21 2.56
N VAL A 21 -1.60 2.25 3.89
CA VAL A 21 -1.36 3.50 4.64
C VAL A 21 0.02 4.07 4.31
N VAL A 22 1.06 3.23 4.35
CA VAL A 22 2.45 3.68 4.08
C VAL A 22 2.61 4.08 2.61
N HIS A 23 2.08 3.30 1.68
CA HIS A 23 2.10 3.62 0.26
C HIS A 23 1.39 4.95 -0.03
N GLY A 24 0.18 5.16 0.53
CA GLY A 24 -0.57 6.41 0.37
C GLY A 24 0.22 7.62 0.89
N PHE A 25 0.87 7.49 2.04
CA PHE A 25 1.72 8.53 2.62
C PHE A 25 2.88 8.92 1.69
N PHE A 26 3.62 7.95 1.15
CA PHE A 26 4.73 8.24 0.24
C PHE A 26 4.26 8.77 -1.11
N ALA A 27 3.17 8.23 -1.66
CA ALA A 27 2.61 8.71 -2.92
C ALA A 27 2.26 10.20 -2.84
N ASP A 28 1.68 10.67 -1.73
CA ASP A 28 1.36 12.08 -1.51
C ASP A 28 2.59 12.99 -1.46
N ILE A 29 3.71 12.50 -0.91
CA ILE A 29 4.97 13.23 -0.84
C ILE A 29 5.67 13.24 -2.20
N ILE A 30 5.76 12.07 -2.85
CA ILE A 30 6.46 11.87 -4.13
C ILE A 30 5.81 12.73 -5.21
N ARG A 31 4.47 12.80 -5.27
CA ARG A 31 3.74 13.65 -6.24
C ARG A 31 4.06 15.14 -6.13
N LYS A 32 4.68 15.62 -5.03
CA LYS A 32 5.11 17.01 -4.90
C LYS A 32 6.40 17.32 -5.67
N ILE A 33 7.12 16.30 -6.14
CA ILE A 33 8.38 16.45 -6.87
C ILE A 33 8.13 17.03 -8.27
N GLY A 34 7.03 16.65 -8.93
CA GLY A 34 6.61 17.21 -10.22
C GLY A 34 7.47 16.74 -11.40
N ILE A 35 8.32 15.72 -11.21
CA ILE A 35 9.19 15.16 -12.26
C ILE A 35 8.83 13.68 -12.44
N PRO A 36 8.05 13.32 -13.47
CA PRO A 36 7.51 11.97 -13.62
C PRO A 36 8.55 10.84 -13.59
N SER A 37 9.73 11.07 -14.16
CA SER A 37 10.81 10.07 -14.19
C SER A 37 11.46 9.84 -12.82
N VAL A 38 11.44 10.85 -11.95
CA VAL A 38 11.92 10.74 -10.56
C VAL A 38 10.85 10.10 -9.70
N GLU A 39 9.60 10.54 -9.87
CA GLU A 39 8.45 9.99 -9.15
C GLU A 39 8.32 8.48 -9.38
N GLY A 40 8.40 8.02 -10.64
CA GLY A 40 8.34 6.59 -10.97
C GLY A 40 9.41 5.77 -10.25
N LYS A 41 10.67 6.23 -10.28
CA LYS A 41 11.79 5.56 -9.59
C LYS A 41 11.60 5.50 -8.08
N LEU A 42 11.08 6.56 -7.48
CA LEU A 42 10.83 6.61 -6.03
C LEU A 42 9.66 5.71 -5.64
N MET A 43 8.61 5.65 -6.45
CA MET A 43 7.50 4.72 -6.23
C MET A 43 7.95 3.26 -6.35
N GLU A 44 8.78 2.93 -7.34
CA GLU A 44 9.39 1.59 -7.47
C GLU A 44 10.23 1.22 -6.25
N ALA A 45 11.02 2.16 -5.73
CA ALA A 45 11.83 1.94 -4.53
C ALA A 45 10.96 1.72 -3.27
N VAL A 46 9.89 2.50 -3.10
CA VAL A 46 8.93 2.32 -2.01
C VAL A 46 8.28 0.94 -2.09
N GLU A 47 7.86 0.52 -3.28
CA GLU A 47 7.26 -0.79 -3.49
C GLU A 47 8.20 -1.95 -3.16
N ALA A 48 9.47 -1.84 -3.57
CA ALA A 48 10.49 -2.82 -3.21
C ALA A 48 10.69 -2.92 -1.68
N GLU A 49 10.75 -1.78 -0.98
CA GLU A 49 10.90 -1.75 0.48
C GLU A 49 9.66 -2.31 1.20
N LEU A 50 8.45 -2.02 0.70
CA LEU A 50 7.22 -2.57 1.27
C LEU A 50 7.15 -4.09 1.12
N ALA A 51 7.61 -4.62 -0.02
CA ALA A 51 7.66 -6.06 -0.26
C ALA A 51 8.62 -6.77 0.72
N VAL A 52 9.77 -6.15 1.03
CA VAL A 52 10.76 -6.72 1.97
C VAL A 52 10.29 -6.63 3.42
N ASN A 53 9.72 -5.49 3.82
CA ASN A 53 9.50 -5.18 5.25
C ASN A 53 8.09 -5.48 5.76
N ILE A 54 7.08 -5.53 4.89
CA ILE A 54 5.67 -5.79 5.26
C ILE A 54 5.19 -7.15 4.73
N GLY A 55 5.84 -7.67 3.69
CA GLY A 55 5.64 -9.05 3.25
C GLY A 55 4.26 -9.32 2.64
N LEU A 56 3.93 -8.65 1.53
CA LEU A 56 2.92 -9.15 0.58
C LEU A 56 3.38 -8.85 -0.86
N PRO A 57 3.36 -9.85 -1.77
CA PRO A 57 3.61 -9.61 -3.19
C PRO A 57 2.42 -8.94 -3.87
N LEU A 58 2.69 -8.24 -4.97
CA LEU A 58 1.71 -7.59 -5.84
C LEU A 58 0.59 -8.60 -6.22
N SER A 59 -0.64 -8.28 -5.82
CA SER A 59 -1.90 -8.96 -6.14
C SER A 59 -2.09 -10.39 -5.63
N ALA A 60 -2.71 -10.52 -4.45
CA ALA A 60 -3.69 -11.59 -4.26
C ALA A 60 -5.01 -11.14 -4.92
N PRO A 61 -5.66 -11.97 -5.76
CA PRO A 61 -6.97 -11.63 -6.32
C PRO A 61 -7.97 -11.44 -5.18
N VAL A 62 -8.81 -10.42 -5.31
CA VAL A 62 -9.95 -10.13 -4.42
C VAL A 62 -11.08 -11.16 -4.59
N GLU A 63 -10.76 -12.46 -4.55
CA GLU A 63 -11.72 -13.55 -4.65
C GLU A 63 -11.70 -14.42 -3.38
N ALA A 64 -12.21 -13.90 -2.27
CA ALA A 64 -12.72 -14.73 -1.16
C ALA A 64 -13.42 -13.88 -0.08
N SER A 65 -14.52 -13.18 -0.40
CA SER A 65 -15.54 -12.87 0.62
C SER A 65 -16.87 -12.48 -0.01
N GLY A 66 -17.32 -13.33 -0.95
CA GLY A 66 -18.65 -13.28 -1.54
C GLY A 66 -19.23 -14.68 -1.61
N ALA A 67 -19.33 -15.37 -0.48
CA ALA A 67 -20.10 -16.61 -0.36
C ALA A 67 -20.38 -16.92 1.13
N ARG A 68 -21.43 -16.31 1.67
CA ARG A 68 -22.46 -16.92 2.54
C ARG A 68 -23.45 -15.86 2.99
#